data_AF-A0A1F6W6U1-F1
#
_entry.id   AF-A0A1F6W6U1-F1
#
_cell.length_a   1.000
_cell.length_b   1.000
_cell.length_c   1.000
_cell.angle_alpha   90.00
_cell.angle_beta   90.00
_cell.angle_gamma   90.00
#
_symmetry.space_group_name_H-M   'P 1'
#
loop_
_entity.id
_entity.type
_entity.pdbx_description
1 polymer ?
#
loop_
_entity_poly.entity_id
_entity_poly.type
_entity_poly.pdbx_seq_one_letter_code
_entity_poly.pdbx_strand_id
1 'polypeptide(L)'
;MKNNLKNPFEGYLANLQKHKQAVNPVHEIVNCYYKMNGWEKMPKEFYTGRYAYNKLAREAKSLYQACDEVLDDCIWALDKMKYLAEKGKFDWSIITCLKYKLK
;
A
#
# COMPACT_ATOMS: atom_id res chain seq x y z
N MET A 1 -16.30 20.16 -11.45
CA MET A 1 -14.92 20.61 -11.18
C MET A 1 -13.96 19.59 -11.75
N LYS A 2 -13.07 19.97 -12.66
CA LYS A 2 -12.01 19.09 -13.19
C LYS A 2 -11.02 18.82 -12.07
N ASN A 3 -11.14 17.68 -11.38
CA ASN A 3 -10.17 17.27 -10.39
C ASN A 3 -8.89 16.81 -11.10
N ASN A 4 -7.99 17.75 -11.38
CA ASN A 4 -6.61 17.50 -11.82
C ASN A 4 -5.73 16.94 -10.68
N LEU A 5 -6.27 16.03 -9.85
CA LEU A 5 -5.53 15.38 -8.79
C LEU A 5 -4.57 14.38 -9.43
N LYS A 6 -3.31 14.82 -9.60
CA LYS A 6 -2.20 13.96 -9.99
C LYS A 6 -1.75 13.12 -8.80
N ASN A 7 -1.20 11.95 -9.08
CA ASN A 7 -0.63 11.10 -8.05
C ASN A 7 0.61 11.80 -7.43
N PRO A 8 0.60 12.13 -6.13
CA PRO A 8 1.74 12.80 -5.49
C PRO A 8 2.97 11.90 -5.35
N PHE A 9 2.81 10.58 -5.54
CA PHE A 9 3.88 9.59 -5.52
C PHE A 9 4.46 9.29 -6.90
N GLU A 10 4.06 10.03 -7.95
CA GLU A 10 4.61 9.87 -9.30
C GLU A 10 6.15 9.98 -9.29
N GLY A 11 6.82 8.95 -9.81
CA GLY A 11 8.28 8.82 -9.82
C GLY A 11 8.88 8.14 -8.58
N TYR A 12 8.05 7.65 -7.66
CA TYR A 12 8.52 6.94 -6.46
C TYR A 12 9.32 5.69 -6.82
N LEU A 13 8.77 4.80 -7.66
CA LEU A 13 9.46 3.59 -8.11
C LEU A 13 10.79 3.91 -8.79
N ALA A 14 10.79 4.90 -9.69
CA ALA A 14 11.98 5.32 -10.43
C ALA A 14 13.08 5.83 -9.48
N ASN A 15 12.73 6.59 -8.45
CA ASN A 15 13.68 7.03 -7.44
C ASN A 15 14.18 5.86 -6.57
N LEU A 16 13.31 4.91 -6.23
CA LEU A 16 13.70 3.75 -5.45
C LEU A 16 14.71 2.86 -6.19
N GLN A 17 14.50 2.66 -7.50
CA GLN A 17 15.39 1.89 -8.38
C GLN A 17 16.78 2.52 -8.55
N LYS A 18 16.92 3.85 -8.42
CA LYS A 18 18.24 4.52 -8.43
C LYS A 18 19.13 4.08 -7.26
N HIS A 19 18.52 3.68 -6.14
CA HIS A 19 19.23 3.33 -4.91
C HIS A 19 19.22 1.82 -4.63
N LYS A 20 18.36 1.04 -5.30
CA LYS A 20 18.22 -0.41 -5.10
C LYS A 20 18.13 -1.13 -6.45
N GLN A 21 19.05 -2.08 -6.69
CA GLN A 21 19.15 -2.83 -7.96
C GLN A 21 17.93 -3.72 -8.25
N ALA A 22 17.28 -4.29 -7.23
CA ALA A 22 16.11 -5.14 -7.39
C ALA A 22 15.00 -4.67 -6.45
N VAL A 23 13.97 -4.03 -7.03
CA VAL A 23 12.76 -3.64 -6.31
C VAL A 23 11.66 -4.64 -6.65
N ASN A 24 11.11 -5.29 -5.63
CA ASN A 24 9.90 -6.08 -5.76
C ASN A 24 8.69 -5.20 -5.37
N PRO A 25 7.80 -4.84 -6.31
CA PRO A 25 6.67 -3.95 -6.03
C PRO A 25 5.74 -4.48 -4.95
N VAL A 26 5.47 -5.80 -4.92
CA VAL A 26 4.61 -6.42 -3.91
C VAL A 26 5.22 -6.27 -2.51
N HIS A 27 6.53 -6.50 -2.39
CA HIS A 27 7.23 -6.30 -1.13
C HIS A 27 7.19 -4.83 -0.70
N GLU A 28 7.39 -3.90 -1.63
CA GLU A 28 7.37 -2.47 -1.33
C GLU A 28 5.99 -1.97 -0.90
N ILE A 29 4.91 -2.49 -1.49
CA ILE A 29 3.52 -2.19 -1.07
C ILE A 29 3.30 -2.62 0.38
N VAL A 30 3.73 -3.83 0.76
CA VAL A 30 3.60 -4.32 2.14
C VAL A 30 4.45 -3.49 3.11
N ASN A 31 5.67 -3.12 2.74
CA ASN A 31 6.54 -2.27 3.56
C ASN A 31 5.93 -0.88 3.76
N CYS A 32 5.41 -0.26 2.70
CA CYS A 32 4.71 1.02 2.77
C CYS A 32 3.49 0.93 3.70
N TYR A 33 2.71 -0.15 3.62
CA TYR A 33 1.60 -0.40 4.54
C TYR A 33 2.05 -0.47 6.00
N TYR A 34 3.12 -1.22 6.32
CA TYR A 34 3.66 -1.27 7.68
C TYR A 34 4.14 0.10 8.16
N LYS A 35 4.89 0.82 7.32
CA LYS A 35 5.42 2.15 7.63
C LYS A 35 4.31 3.17 7.89
N MET A 36 3.28 3.19 7.05
CA MET A 36 2.12 4.06 7.21
C MET A 36 1.39 3.85 8.54
N ASN A 37 1.39 2.62 9.07
CA ASN A 37 0.79 2.28 10.36
C ASN A 37 1.78 2.33 11.54
N GLY A 38 3.05 2.67 11.31
CA GLY A 38 4.08 2.73 12.35
C GLY A 38 4.54 1.35 12.85
N TRP A 39 4.34 0.29 12.07
CA TRP A 39 4.61 -1.09 12.48
C TRP A 39 5.97 -1.61 12.01
N GLU A 40 6.95 -0.77 11.75
CA GLU A 40 8.28 -1.20 11.25
C GLU A 40 9.13 -1.87 12.34
N LYS A 41 8.82 -1.63 13.62
CA LYS A 41 9.62 -2.07 14.78
C LYS A 41 8.82 -2.90 15.78
N MET A 42 7.75 -3.54 15.31
CA MET A 42 6.91 -4.38 16.17
C MET A 42 7.62 -5.71 16.48
N PRO A 43 7.30 -6.36 17.61
CA PRO A 43 7.84 -7.68 17.93
C PRO A 43 7.33 -8.74 16.92
N LYS A 44 8.05 -9.85 16.75
CA LYS A 44 7.78 -10.85 15.69
C LYS A 44 6.36 -11.41 15.74
N GLU A 45 5.82 -11.54 16.94
CA GLU A 45 4.48 -12.04 17.25
C GLU A 45 3.38 -11.17 16.64
N PHE A 46 3.66 -9.87 16.44
CA PHE A 46 2.76 -8.95 15.77
C PHE A 46 2.50 -9.33 14.31
N TYR A 47 3.53 -9.80 13.60
CA TYR A 47 3.44 -10.18 12.18
C TYR A 47 2.87 -11.58 11.96
N THR A 48 1.88 -11.94 12.77
CA THR A 48 1.14 -13.20 12.67
C THR A 48 -0.34 -12.92 12.33
N GLY A 49 -1.08 -13.95 11.94
CA GLY A 49 -2.51 -13.83 11.64
C GLY A 49 -2.80 -12.82 10.53
N ARG A 50 -3.54 -11.74 10.87
CA ARG A 50 -3.96 -10.72 9.90
C ARG A 50 -2.80 -9.89 9.34
N TYR A 51 -1.74 -9.70 10.13
CA TYR A 51 -0.57 -8.89 9.74
C TYR A 51 0.59 -9.75 9.25
N ALA A 52 0.34 -11.02 8.96
CA ALA A 52 1.35 -11.90 8.41
C ALA A 52 1.74 -11.48 6.98
N TYR A 53 3.04 -11.49 6.70
CA TYR A 53 3.57 -11.05 5.41
C TYR A 53 2.98 -11.83 4.23
N ASN A 54 2.83 -13.15 4.33
CA ASN A 54 2.27 -13.98 3.27
C ASN A 54 0.84 -13.57 2.87
N LYS A 55 0.01 -13.22 3.87
CA LYS A 55 -1.36 -12.74 3.66
C LYS A 55 -1.34 -11.36 3.01
N LEU A 56 -0.57 -10.43 3.59
CA LEU A 56 -0.46 -9.07 3.07
C LEU A 56 0.17 -9.03 1.67
N ALA A 57 1.12 -9.91 1.36
CA ALA A 57 1.71 -10.04 0.03
C ALA A 57 0.68 -10.49 -1.02
N ARG A 58 -0.25 -11.38 -0.66
CA ARG A 58 -1.36 -11.77 -1.54
C ARG A 58 -2.32 -10.60 -1.79
N GLU A 59 -2.64 -9.84 -0.74
CA GLU A 59 -3.47 -8.63 -0.86
C GLU A 59 -2.77 -7.56 -1.70
N ALA A 60 -1.48 -7.34 -1.47
CA ALA A 60 -0.64 -6.40 -2.21
C ALA A 60 -0.50 -6.75 -3.68
N LYS A 61 -0.33 -8.05 -4.02
CA LYS A 61 -0.33 -8.50 -5.41
C LYS A 61 -1.65 -8.17 -6.10
N SER A 62 -2.76 -8.36 -5.42
CA SER A 62 -4.09 -8.06 -5.95
C SER A 62 -4.29 -6.55 -6.14
N LEU A 63 -3.82 -5.74 -5.20
CA LEU A 63 -3.80 -4.27 -5.33
C LEU A 63 -2.94 -3.82 -6.51
N TYR A 64 -1.76 -4.40 -6.66
CA TYR A 64 -0.83 -4.10 -7.75
C TYR A 64 -1.47 -4.35 -9.12
N GLN A 65 -2.11 -5.51 -9.29
CA GLN A 65 -2.86 -5.83 -10.51
C GLN A 65 -4.04 -4.88 -10.74
N ALA A 66 -4.76 -4.48 -9.69
CA ALA A 66 -5.88 -3.53 -9.78
C ALA A 66 -5.43 -2.07 -10.02
N CYS A 67 -4.13 -1.79 -9.97
CA CYS A 67 -3.51 -0.52 -10.29
C CYS A 67 -2.63 -0.62 -11.54
N ASP A 68 -2.96 -1.55 -12.46
CA ASP A 68 -2.26 -1.73 -13.74
C ASP A 68 -0.75 -1.91 -13.59
N GLU A 69 -0.34 -2.54 -12.48
CA GLU A 69 1.06 -2.78 -12.14
C GLU A 69 1.88 -1.49 -11.98
N VAL A 70 1.24 -0.40 -11.56
CA VAL A 70 1.89 0.86 -11.20
C VAL A 70 2.07 0.96 -9.69
N LEU A 71 3.30 0.86 -9.21
CA LEU A 71 3.62 0.90 -7.76
C LEU A 71 3.18 2.23 -7.12
N ASP A 72 3.43 3.34 -7.79
CA ASP A 72 3.13 4.69 -7.30
C ASP A 72 1.61 4.84 -7.04
N ASP A 73 0.77 4.25 -7.88
CA ASP A 73 -0.70 4.25 -7.72
C ASP A 73 -1.16 3.37 -6.56
N CYS A 74 -0.45 2.26 -6.30
CA CYS A 74 -0.70 1.44 -5.13
C CYS A 74 -0.41 2.21 -3.84
N ILE A 75 0.71 2.93 -3.79
CA ILE A 75 1.07 3.75 -2.62
C ILE A 75 0.02 4.84 -2.40
N TRP A 76 -0.43 5.49 -3.48
CA TRP A 76 -1.49 6.48 -3.38
C TRP A 76 -2.83 5.90 -2.90
N ALA A 77 -3.17 4.68 -3.33
CA ALA A 77 -4.35 3.98 -2.85
C ALA A 77 -4.27 3.66 -1.35
N LEU A 78 -3.10 3.22 -0.85
CA LEU A 78 -2.87 3.00 0.58
C LEU A 78 -3.00 4.30 1.38
N ASP A 79 -2.41 5.40 0.89
CA ASP A 79 -2.49 6.71 1.54
C ASP A 79 -3.93 7.21 1.65
N LYS A 80 -4.70 7.13 0.55
CA LYS A 80 -6.14 7.44 0.56
C LYS A 80 -6.90 6.56 1.55
N MET A 81 -6.62 5.26 1.58
CA MET A 81 -7.31 4.35 2.48
C MET A 81 -7.02 4.67 3.95
N LYS A 82 -5.75 4.96 4.28
CA LYS A 82 -5.37 5.42 5.61
C LYS A 82 -6.16 6.67 6.01
N TYR A 83 -6.22 7.67 5.13
CA TYR A 83 -6.99 8.88 5.38
C TYR A 83 -8.47 8.58 5.66
N LEU A 84 -9.10 7.73 4.84
CA LEU A 84 -10.50 7.34 5.03
C LEU A 84 -10.71 6.55 6.33
N ALA A 85 -9.79 5.65 6.67
CA ALA A 85 -9.82 4.85 7.89
C ALA A 85 -9.71 5.71 9.14
N GLU A 86 -8.79 6.68 9.14
CA GLU A 86 -8.62 7.63 10.24
C GLU A 86 -9.83 8.54 10.41
N LYS A 87 -10.40 9.06 9.31
CA LYS A 87 -11.62 9.88 9.36
C LYS A 87 -12.85 9.09 9.77
N GLY A 88 -12.97 7.85 9.29
CA GLY A 88 -14.08 6.95 9.57
C GLY A 88 -13.94 6.14 10.87
N LYS A 89 -12.78 6.25 11.55
CA LYS A 89 -12.44 5.49 12.77
C LYS A 89 -12.66 3.97 12.61
N PHE A 90 -12.25 3.41 11.47
CA PHE A 90 -12.33 1.98 11.21
C PHE A 90 -10.96 1.37 10.94
N ASP A 91 -10.84 0.08 11.22
CA ASP A 91 -9.61 -0.67 10.96
C ASP A 91 -9.51 -1.09 9.49
N TRP A 92 -8.33 -0.97 8.90
CA TRP A 92 -8.11 -1.18 7.47
C TRP A 92 -6.93 -2.13 7.22
N SER A 93 -6.95 -2.79 6.06
CA SER A 93 -5.77 -3.48 5.54
C SER A 93 -5.69 -3.25 4.03
N ILE A 94 -4.66 -3.82 3.38
CA ILE A 94 -4.42 -3.63 1.95
C ILE A 94 -5.65 -4.04 1.13
N ILE A 95 -6.33 -5.15 1.47
CA ILE A 95 -7.57 -5.57 0.79
C ILE A 95 -8.69 -4.53 0.85
N THR A 96 -8.73 -3.66 1.87
CA THR A 96 -9.74 -2.61 1.95
C THR A 96 -9.65 -1.65 0.77
N CYS A 97 -8.45 -1.42 0.22
CA CYS A 97 -8.25 -0.60 -0.98
C CYS A 97 -8.99 -1.17 -2.20
N LEU A 98 -9.05 -2.50 -2.33
CA LEU A 98 -9.77 -3.16 -3.42
C LEU A 98 -11.29 -3.03 -3.28
N LYS A 99 -11.81 -3.12 -2.05
CA LYS A 99 -13.26 -3.00 -1.79
C LYS A 99 -13.81 -1.62 -2.15
N TYR A 100 -12.98 -0.58 -2.02
CA TYR A 100 -13.37 0.80 -2.34
C TYR A 100 -13.20 1.16 -3.83
N LYS A 101 -12.38 0.43 -4.60
CA LYS A 101 -12.32 0.57 -6.07
C LYS A 101 -13.49 -0.14 -6.80
N LEU A 102 -14.25 -0.99 -6.11
CA LEU A 102 -15.37 -1.77 -6.66
C LEU A 102 -16.74 -1.03 -6.59
N LYS A 103 -16.75 0.30 -6.52
CA LYS A 103 -17.97 1.12 -6.57
C LYS A 103 -17.87 2.20 -7.64
#